data_AF-A0A7W9D142-F1
#
_entry.id   AF-A0A7W9D142-F1
#
_cell.length_a   1.000
_cell.length_b   1.000
_cell.length_c   1.000
_cell.angle_alpha   90.00
_cell.angle_beta   90.00
_cell.angle_gamma   90.00
#
_symmetry.space_group_name_H-M   'P 1'
#
loop_
_entity.id
_entity.type
_entity.pdbx_description
1 polymer ?
#
loop_
_entity_poly.entity_id
_entity_poly.type
_entity_poly.pdbx_seq_one_letter_code
_entity_poly.pdbx_strand_id
1 'polypeptide(L)'
;MTDNSPKTRDDLLRFLDGLGIAHSTKDHPPVYTVAESVSLRDEIPGGHTKNLFVKDKKDNFFLLTVEENANVDLKTVHTLIGAASKVSFGKPEKLLEYLGVIPGAVTAFGAINDTGNNVTFVIDAELMEHDIINCHPLSNDATTSLGSGDLVRFMEATGHTPLVLKVTG
;
A
#
# COMPACT_ATOMS: atom_id res chain seq x y z
N MET A 1 -19.03 -19.94 -5.48
CA MET A 1 -17.55 -19.91 -5.40
C MET A 1 -17.16 -18.55 -5.91
N THR A 2 -16.82 -17.62 -5.01
CA THR A 2 -16.22 -16.35 -5.43
C THR A 2 -14.84 -16.69 -5.97
N ASP A 3 -14.59 -16.31 -7.21
CA ASP A 3 -13.27 -16.43 -7.82
C ASP A 3 -12.30 -15.57 -7.01
N ASN A 4 -11.42 -16.23 -6.25
CA ASN A 4 -10.47 -15.60 -5.34
C ASN A 4 -9.13 -15.30 -6.05
N SER A 5 -9.16 -15.24 -7.39
CA SER A 5 -8.00 -14.87 -8.19
C SER A 5 -7.61 -13.42 -7.91
N PRO A 6 -6.30 -13.14 -7.69
CA PRO A 6 -5.81 -11.78 -7.52
C PRO A 6 -6.24 -10.87 -8.67
N LYS A 7 -6.66 -9.64 -8.35
CA LYS A 7 -7.00 -8.63 -9.33
C LYS A 7 -5.79 -8.24 -10.17
N THR A 8 -6.03 -8.00 -11.44
CA THR A 8 -5.02 -7.47 -12.36
C THR A 8 -4.90 -5.95 -12.22
N ARG A 9 -3.84 -5.37 -12.80
CA ARG A 9 -3.72 -3.92 -12.98
C ARG A 9 -4.95 -3.32 -13.66
N ASP A 10 -5.45 -3.95 -14.73
CA ASP A 10 -6.62 -3.46 -15.46
C ASP A 10 -7.87 -3.44 -14.59
N ASP A 11 -8.07 -4.44 -13.74
CA ASP A 11 -9.20 -4.48 -12.81
C ASP A 11 -9.12 -3.33 -11.80
N LEU A 12 -7.92 -3.05 -11.28
CA LEU A 12 -7.66 -1.91 -10.41
C LEU A 12 -7.98 -0.58 -11.10
N LEU A 13 -7.43 -0.36 -12.30
CA LEU A 13 -7.62 0.92 -13.01
C LEU A 13 -9.09 1.15 -13.34
N ARG A 14 -9.81 0.12 -13.79
CA ARG A 14 -11.27 0.21 -14.01
C ARG A 14 -12.04 0.49 -12.71
N PHE A 15 -11.58 -0.05 -11.58
CA PHE A 15 -12.19 0.22 -10.28
C PHE A 15 -12.00 1.69 -9.89
N LEU A 16 -10.80 2.26 -10.08
CA LEU A 16 -10.55 3.69 -9.86
C LEU A 16 -11.41 4.57 -10.79
N ASP A 17 -11.52 4.21 -12.07
CA ASP A 17 -12.40 4.89 -13.03
C ASP A 17 -13.85 4.88 -12.56
N GLY A 18 -14.34 3.74 -12.07
CA GLY A 18 -15.69 3.59 -11.53
C GLY A 18 -15.98 4.43 -10.30
N LEU A 19 -14.94 4.80 -9.54
CA LEU A 19 -15.03 5.72 -8.39
C LEU A 19 -14.87 7.20 -8.79
N GLY A 20 -14.55 7.47 -10.07
CA GLY A 20 -14.20 8.80 -10.54
C GLY A 20 -12.90 9.33 -9.91
N ILE A 21 -11.97 8.44 -9.56
CA ILE A 21 -10.65 8.79 -9.05
C ILE A 21 -9.75 9.07 -10.24
N ALA A 22 -9.20 10.28 -10.31
CA ALA A 22 -8.21 10.61 -11.33
C ALA A 22 -6.90 9.88 -11.04
N HIS A 23 -6.36 9.21 -12.05
CA HIS A 23 -5.09 8.51 -11.97
C HIS A 23 -4.26 8.68 -13.23
N SER A 24 -2.94 8.56 -13.10
CA SER A 24 -2.02 8.50 -14.23
C SER A 24 -0.97 7.43 -13.97
N THR A 25 -0.74 6.55 -14.94
CA THR A 25 0.25 5.49 -14.80
C THR A 25 1.43 5.72 -15.74
N LYS A 26 2.64 5.55 -15.22
CA LYS A 26 3.87 5.48 -16.00
C LYS A 26 4.38 4.04 -16.01
N ASP A 27 4.49 3.47 -17.21
CA ASP A 27 5.12 2.17 -17.42
C ASP A 27 6.65 2.30 -17.36
N HIS A 28 7.31 1.33 -16.74
CA HIS A 28 8.76 1.25 -16.66
C HIS A 28 9.20 -0.20 -16.46
N PRO A 29 10.43 -0.59 -16.84
CA PRO A 29 10.97 -1.87 -16.41
C PRO A 29 10.96 -1.97 -14.88
N PRO A 30 10.78 -3.17 -14.31
CA PRO A 30 11.01 -3.38 -12.89
C PRO A 30 12.42 -2.91 -12.50
N VAL A 31 12.50 -2.09 -11.47
CA VAL A 31 13.77 -1.57 -10.92
C VAL A 31 14.21 -2.44 -9.76
N TYR A 32 15.50 -2.80 -9.72
CA TYR A 32 16.04 -3.70 -8.70
C TYR A 32 17.19 -3.07 -7.92
N THR A 33 17.86 -2.07 -8.49
CA THR A 33 18.95 -1.35 -7.82
C THR A 33 18.44 -0.05 -7.19
N VAL A 34 19.08 0.36 -6.09
CA VAL A 34 18.74 1.64 -5.42
C VAL A 34 18.87 2.82 -6.38
N ALA A 35 19.89 2.83 -7.24
CA ALA A 35 20.13 3.93 -8.18
C ALA A 35 19.03 4.03 -9.25
N GLU A 36 18.58 2.90 -9.79
CA GLU A 36 17.45 2.87 -10.74
C GLU A 36 16.16 3.32 -10.06
N SER A 37 15.89 2.85 -8.84
CA SER A 37 14.70 3.25 -8.09
C SER A 37 14.69 4.75 -7.80
N VAL A 38 15.82 5.34 -7.38
CA VAL A 38 15.93 6.79 -7.17
C VAL A 38 15.69 7.55 -8.48
N SER A 39 16.37 7.18 -9.56
CA SER A 39 16.25 7.87 -10.85
C SER A 39 14.81 7.84 -11.38
N LEU A 40 14.13 6.68 -11.28
CA LEU A 40 12.74 6.55 -11.69
C LEU A 40 11.80 7.43 -10.86
N ARG A 41 12.02 7.50 -9.54
CA ARG A 41 11.21 8.33 -8.64
C ARG A 41 11.39 9.82 -8.92
N ASP A 42 12.59 10.26 -9.25
CA ASP A 42 12.87 11.66 -9.59
C ASP A 42 12.10 12.12 -10.85
N GLU A 43 11.72 11.19 -11.73
CA GLU A 43 10.92 11.47 -12.92
C GLU A 43 9.39 11.48 -12.67
N ILE A 44 8.92 11.05 -11.49
CA ILE A 44 7.49 10.94 -11.16
C ILE A 44 7.22 11.80 -9.91
N PRO A 45 6.56 12.96 -10.05
CA PRO A 45 6.31 13.85 -8.92
C PRO A 45 5.37 13.22 -7.88
N GLY A 46 5.44 13.69 -6.64
CA GLY A 46 4.60 13.25 -5.53
C GLY A 46 5.30 12.30 -4.56
N GLY A 47 4.61 11.96 -3.48
CA GLY A 47 5.12 11.07 -2.43
C GLY A 47 5.17 9.62 -2.91
N HIS A 48 6.36 9.04 -3.04
CA HIS A 48 6.51 7.62 -3.37
C HIS A 48 6.27 6.77 -2.13
N THR A 49 5.47 5.71 -2.29
CA THR A 49 5.06 4.87 -1.15
C THR A 49 5.88 3.60 -1.05
N LYS A 50 6.20 3.22 0.18
CA LYS A 50 6.54 1.84 0.54
C LYS A 50 5.56 1.28 1.55
N ASN A 51 5.49 -0.04 1.61
CA ASN A 51 4.48 -0.74 2.39
C ASN A 51 5.12 -1.82 3.26
N LEU A 52 4.84 -1.77 4.57
CA LEU A 52 5.29 -2.78 5.53
C LEU A 52 4.07 -3.62 5.95
N PHE A 53 4.04 -4.86 5.46
CA PHE A 53 3.03 -5.84 5.86
C PHE A 53 3.48 -6.55 7.15
N VAL A 54 2.80 -6.24 8.25
CA VAL A 54 3.17 -6.71 9.58
C VAL A 54 1.98 -7.35 10.30
N LYS A 55 2.25 -8.11 11.35
CA LYS A 55 1.23 -8.69 12.22
C LYS A 55 1.63 -8.65 13.68
N ASP A 56 0.67 -8.77 14.58
CA ASP A 56 0.92 -8.98 15.99
C ASP A 56 0.89 -10.47 16.39
N LYS A 57 0.97 -10.76 17.70
CA LYS A 57 0.92 -12.12 18.25
C LYS A 57 -0.45 -12.79 18.20
N LYS A 58 -1.53 -12.02 17.95
CA LYS A 58 -2.91 -12.52 17.81
C LYS A 58 -3.30 -12.74 16.35
N ASP A 59 -2.34 -12.59 15.44
CA ASP A 59 -2.55 -12.66 13.99
C ASP A 59 -3.53 -11.59 13.49
N ASN A 60 -3.52 -10.40 14.12
CA ASN A 60 -4.05 -9.19 13.49
C ASN A 60 -3.02 -8.67 12.49
N PHE A 61 -3.43 -8.42 11.25
CA PHE A 61 -2.54 -7.97 10.17
C PHE A 61 -2.73 -6.48 9.88
N PHE A 62 -1.62 -5.81 9.56
CA PHE A 62 -1.57 -4.40 9.27
C PHE A 62 -0.74 -4.16 8.01
N LEU A 63 -1.16 -3.19 7.19
CA LEU A 63 -0.33 -2.62 6.13
C LEU A 63 -0.01 -1.18 6.48
N LEU A 64 1.26 -0.91 6.81
CA LEU A 64 1.75 0.45 7.04
C LEU A 64 2.25 1.03 5.71
N THR A 65 1.51 1.99 5.16
CA THR A 65 1.87 2.73 3.95
C THR A 65 2.51 4.05 4.35
N VAL A 66 3.79 4.21 4.01
CA VAL A 66 4.62 5.35 4.41
C VAL A 66 5.40 5.88 3.19
N GLU A 67 5.97 7.08 3.29
CA GLU A 67 6.89 7.57 2.27
C GLU A 67 8.13 6.67 2.16
N GLU A 68 8.65 6.50 0.94
CA GLU A 68 9.73 5.59 0.57
C GLU A 68 10.99 5.71 1.45
N ASN A 69 11.38 6.92 1.83
CA ASN A 69 12.56 7.19 2.65
C ASN A 69 12.24 7.28 4.15
N ALA A 70 10.97 7.27 4.54
CA ALA A 70 10.56 7.36 5.93
C ALA A 70 10.96 6.12 6.74
N ASN A 71 11.32 6.32 8.01
CA ASN A 71 11.68 5.23 8.92
C ASN A 71 10.53 4.93 9.87
N VAL A 72 10.27 3.64 10.10
CA VAL A 72 9.27 3.17 11.07
C VAL A 72 9.97 2.36 12.15
N ASP A 73 9.85 2.77 13.41
CA ASP A 73 10.36 1.98 14.53
C ASP A 73 9.42 0.81 14.84
N LEU A 74 9.71 -0.35 14.27
CA LEU A 74 8.95 -1.59 14.48
C LEU A 74 8.91 -2.04 15.96
N LYS A 75 9.81 -1.54 16.82
CA LYS A 75 9.80 -1.87 18.25
C LYS A 75 8.68 -1.15 19.00
N THR A 76 8.22 -0.01 18.50
CA THR A 76 7.28 0.89 19.18
C THR A 76 5.97 1.12 18.41
N VAL A 77 5.96 1.00 17.08
CA VAL A 77 4.78 1.30 16.22
C VAL A 77 3.47 0.62 16.67
N HIS A 78 3.55 -0.56 17.27
CA HIS A 78 2.40 -1.28 17.82
C HIS A 78 1.55 -0.44 18.81
N THR A 79 2.16 0.47 19.56
CA THR A 79 1.42 1.34 20.51
C THR A 79 0.62 2.42 19.80
N LEU A 80 1.01 2.78 18.58
CA LEU A 80 0.34 3.80 17.76
C LEU A 80 -0.83 3.20 16.99
N ILE A 81 -0.62 2.02 16.39
CA ILE A 81 -1.60 1.38 15.49
C ILE A 81 -2.60 0.49 16.24
N GLY A 82 -2.53 0.43 17.57
CA GLY A 82 -3.43 -0.37 18.40
C GLY A 82 -3.20 -1.89 18.33
N ALA A 83 -2.00 -2.34 17.95
CA ALA A 83 -1.72 -3.77 17.86
C ALA A 83 -1.58 -4.42 19.25
N ALA A 84 -1.92 -5.71 19.37
CA ALA A 84 -1.94 -6.41 20.67
C ALA A 84 -0.55 -6.75 21.23
N SER A 85 0.51 -6.53 20.44
CA SER A 85 1.91 -6.70 20.83
C SER A 85 2.82 -5.99 19.84
N LYS A 86 4.13 -5.97 20.14
CA LYS A 86 5.16 -5.72 19.13
C LYS A 86 4.86 -6.50 17.85
N VAL A 87 5.08 -5.85 16.72
CA VAL A 87 4.79 -6.41 15.40
C VAL A 87 5.98 -7.16 14.83
N SER A 88 5.71 -8.11 13.95
CA SER A 88 6.70 -8.78 13.10
C SER A 88 6.19 -8.81 11.66
N PHE A 89 7.08 -9.02 10.68
CA PHE A 89 6.65 -9.11 9.28
C PHE A 89 5.69 -10.29 9.07
N GLY A 90 4.64 -10.02 8.29
CA GLY A 90 3.73 -11.05 7.80
C GLY A 90 4.46 -12.00 6.84
N LYS A 91 4.00 -13.25 6.79
CA LYS A 91 4.59 -14.23 5.88
C LYS A 91 4.08 -14.06 4.44
N PRO A 92 4.86 -14.43 3.42
CA PRO A 92 4.46 -14.33 2.02
C PRO A 92 3.13 -15.01 1.69
N GLU A 93 2.79 -16.12 2.35
CA GLU A 93 1.53 -16.84 2.10
C GLU A 93 0.33 -15.98 2.49
N LYS A 94 0.41 -15.25 3.61
CA LYS A 94 -0.66 -14.34 4.06
C LYS A 94 -0.70 -13.06 3.24
N LEU A 95 0.45 -12.59 2.75
CA LEU A 95 0.51 -11.46 1.82
C LEU A 95 -0.24 -11.78 0.52
N LEU A 96 -0.02 -12.96 -0.06
CA LEU A 96 -0.72 -13.41 -1.26
C LEU A 96 -2.20 -13.66 -0.99
N GLU A 97 -2.53 -14.32 0.14
CA GLU A 97 -3.91 -14.63 0.52
C GLU A 97 -4.77 -13.38 0.70
N TYR A 98 -4.25 -12.34 1.39
CA TYR A 98 -5.03 -11.15 1.71
C TYR A 98 -4.87 -10.04 0.68
N LEU A 99 -3.66 -9.80 0.18
CA LEU A 99 -3.38 -8.64 -0.68
C LEU A 99 -3.15 -9.02 -2.15
N GLY A 100 -3.14 -10.30 -2.48
CA GLY A 100 -2.96 -10.78 -3.86
C GLY A 100 -1.58 -10.45 -4.46
N VAL A 101 -0.59 -10.12 -3.62
CA VAL A 101 0.75 -9.70 -4.06
C VAL A 101 1.84 -10.54 -3.41
N ILE A 102 3.02 -10.52 -4.03
CA ILE A 102 4.22 -11.21 -3.55
C ILE A 102 5.23 -10.23 -2.93
N PRO A 103 6.21 -10.70 -2.13
CA PRO A 103 7.28 -9.85 -1.65
C PRO A 103 7.98 -9.09 -2.79
N GLY A 104 8.23 -7.80 -2.60
CA GLY A 104 8.79 -6.91 -3.62
C GLY A 104 7.75 -6.23 -4.53
N ALA A 105 6.47 -6.61 -4.46
CA ALA A 105 5.36 -5.96 -5.16
C ALA A 105 4.29 -5.45 -4.20
N VAL A 106 4.65 -5.21 -2.93
CA VAL A 106 3.71 -4.79 -1.89
C VAL A 106 3.23 -3.36 -2.16
N THR A 107 1.92 -3.18 -2.24
CA THR A 107 1.28 -1.92 -2.60
C THR A 107 0.00 -1.70 -1.79
N ALA A 108 -0.31 -0.45 -1.48
CA ALA A 108 -1.57 -0.05 -0.86
C ALA A 108 -2.79 -0.47 -1.70
N PHE A 109 -2.63 -0.55 -3.03
CA PHE A 109 -3.68 -1.02 -3.93
C PHE A 109 -4.06 -2.50 -3.74
N GLY A 110 -3.24 -3.27 -3.01
CA GLY A 110 -3.57 -4.64 -2.62
C GLY A 110 -4.86 -4.76 -1.82
N ALA A 111 -5.37 -3.65 -1.24
CA ALA A 111 -6.66 -3.60 -0.56
C ALA A 111 -7.84 -4.14 -1.40
N ILE A 112 -7.78 -3.99 -2.73
CA ILE A 112 -8.83 -4.51 -3.63
C ILE A 112 -8.95 -6.04 -3.60
N ASN A 113 -7.90 -6.75 -3.14
CA ASN A 113 -7.89 -8.19 -3.00
C ASN A 113 -8.37 -8.67 -1.62
N ASP A 114 -8.35 -7.81 -0.59
CA ASP A 114 -8.71 -8.19 0.78
C ASP A 114 -10.23 -8.14 1.01
N THR A 115 -10.95 -8.99 0.27
CA THR A 115 -12.42 -9.05 0.35
C THR A 115 -12.95 -9.54 1.71
N GLY A 116 -12.07 -10.06 2.57
CA GLY A 116 -12.40 -10.49 3.93
C GLY A 116 -12.14 -9.43 5.00
N ASN A 117 -11.61 -8.26 4.64
CA ASN A 117 -11.18 -7.20 5.57
C ASN A 117 -10.24 -7.74 6.67
N ASN A 118 -9.26 -8.56 6.28
CA ASN A 118 -8.31 -9.20 7.19
C ASN A 118 -7.15 -8.28 7.59
N VAL A 119 -6.93 -7.19 6.84
CA VAL A 119 -5.80 -6.28 7.00
C VAL A 119 -6.30 -4.90 7.41
N THR A 120 -5.74 -4.37 8.50
CA THR A 120 -5.93 -2.97 8.88
C THR A 120 -4.93 -2.10 8.13
N PHE A 121 -5.41 -1.13 7.36
CA PHE A 121 -4.56 -0.19 6.63
C PHE A 121 -4.22 1.01 7.50
N VAL A 122 -2.94 1.37 7.53
CA VAL A 122 -2.42 2.53 8.25
C VAL A 122 -1.64 3.37 7.26
N ILE A 123 -2.02 4.63 7.12
CA ILE A 123 -1.34 5.59 6.23
C ILE A 123 -0.62 6.59 7.12
N ASP A 124 0.66 6.82 6.84
CA ASP A 124 1.44 7.79 7.60
C ASP A 124 0.91 9.21 7.39
N ALA A 125 0.84 9.98 8.48
CA ALA A 125 0.34 11.34 8.44
C ALA A 125 1.19 12.27 7.55
N GLU A 126 2.52 12.11 7.54
CA GLU A 126 3.40 12.94 6.67
C GLU A 126 3.25 12.56 5.20
N LEU A 127 2.99 11.28 4.88
CA LEU A 127 2.69 10.89 3.50
C LEU A 127 1.44 11.60 2.97
N MET A 128 0.44 11.84 3.84
CA MET A 128 -0.79 12.55 3.48
C MET A 128 -0.61 14.06 3.28
N GLU A 129 0.56 14.62 3.61
CA GLU A 129 0.88 16.03 3.31
C GLU A 129 1.20 16.25 1.81
N HIS A 130 1.46 15.18 1.06
CA HIS A 130 1.60 15.26 -0.39
C HIS A 130 0.23 15.39 -1.08
N ASP A 131 0.11 16.29 -2.05
CA ASP A 131 -1.08 16.38 -2.91
C ASP A 131 -1.26 15.12 -3.75
N ILE A 132 -0.15 14.61 -4.29
CA ILE A 132 -0.08 13.41 -5.15
C ILE A 132 0.83 12.38 -4.51
N ILE A 133 0.42 11.12 -4.54
CA ILE A 133 1.21 9.97 -4.10
C ILE A 133 1.30 8.92 -5.21
N ASN A 134 2.31 8.07 -5.10
CA ASN A 134 2.68 7.09 -6.11
C ASN A 134 2.69 5.68 -5.52
N CYS A 135 1.96 4.77 -6.17
CA CYS A 135 1.84 3.37 -5.77
C CYS A 135 2.04 2.44 -6.98
N HIS A 136 2.58 1.24 -6.74
CA HIS A 136 2.60 0.19 -7.77
C HIS A 136 1.18 -0.33 -8.02
N PRO A 137 0.67 -0.37 -9.26
CA PRO A 137 -0.71 -0.78 -9.56
C PRO A 137 -0.84 -2.31 -9.64
N LEU A 138 -0.56 -3.00 -8.53
CA LEU A 138 -0.51 -4.47 -8.41
C LEU A 138 0.58 -5.15 -9.25
N SER A 139 1.40 -4.36 -9.94
CA SER A 139 2.55 -4.80 -10.74
C SER A 139 3.73 -3.85 -10.51
N ASN A 140 4.95 -4.37 -10.57
CA ASN A 140 6.18 -3.60 -10.32
C ASN A 140 6.81 -3.01 -11.61
N ASP A 141 6.19 -3.24 -12.76
CA ASP A 141 6.55 -2.65 -14.07
C ASP A 141 5.80 -1.33 -14.36
N ALA A 142 5.16 -0.76 -13.34
CA ALA A 142 4.48 0.51 -13.44
C ALA A 142 4.36 1.22 -12.09
N THR A 143 4.14 2.52 -12.18
CA THR A 143 3.83 3.40 -11.04
C THR A 143 2.61 4.23 -11.38
N THR A 144 1.59 4.20 -10.53
CA THR A 144 0.35 4.96 -10.68
C THR A 144 0.27 6.07 -9.64
N SER A 145 0.04 7.28 -10.14
CA SER A 145 -0.13 8.50 -9.35
C SER A 145 -1.61 8.80 -9.16
N LEU A 146 -2.00 9.20 -7.95
CA LEU A 146 -3.34 9.66 -7.59
C LEU A 146 -3.27 10.67 -6.43
N GLY A 147 -4.38 11.37 -6.17
CA GLY A 147 -4.48 12.24 -5.00
C GLY A 147 -4.36 11.45 -3.69
N SER A 148 -3.66 12.00 -2.70
CA SER A 148 -3.55 11.34 -1.38
C SER A 148 -4.91 11.08 -0.74
N GLY A 149 -5.83 12.05 -0.82
CA GLY A 149 -7.22 11.88 -0.40
C GLY A 149 -7.99 10.83 -1.22
N ASP A 150 -7.63 10.61 -2.48
CA ASP A 150 -8.25 9.58 -3.31
C ASP A 150 -7.78 8.17 -2.95
N LEU A 151 -6.57 7.99 -2.40
CA LEU A 151 -6.18 6.71 -1.83
C LEU A 151 -7.08 6.32 -0.64
N VAL A 152 -7.43 7.28 0.21
CA VAL A 152 -8.38 7.05 1.32
C VAL A 152 -9.75 6.64 0.75
N ARG A 153 -10.27 7.36 -0.24
CA ARG A 153 -11.54 7.01 -0.92
C ARG A 153 -11.49 5.63 -1.56
N PHE A 154 -10.37 5.26 -2.18
CA PHE A 154 -10.15 3.92 -2.73
C PHE A 154 -10.22 2.86 -1.62
N MET A 155 -9.50 3.05 -0.51
CA MET A 155 -9.52 2.09 0.60
C MET A 155 -10.93 1.92 1.17
N GLU A 156 -11.65 3.02 1.40
CA GLU A 156 -13.04 2.97 1.89
C GLU A 156 -13.96 2.22 0.94
N ALA A 157 -13.80 2.43 -0.37
CA ALA A 157 -14.56 1.71 -1.40
C ALA A 157 -14.24 0.20 -1.44
N THR A 158 -13.04 -0.20 -1.02
CA THR A 158 -12.68 -1.62 -0.86
C THR A 158 -13.13 -2.23 0.47
N GLY A 159 -13.81 -1.46 1.34
CA GLY A 159 -14.28 -1.93 2.65
C GLY A 159 -13.35 -1.61 3.81
N HIS A 160 -12.28 -0.84 3.58
CA HIS A 160 -11.25 -0.55 4.57
C HIS A 160 -11.28 0.93 4.96
N THR A 161 -11.59 1.26 6.20
CA THR A 161 -11.38 2.62 6.73
C THR A 161 -9.94 2.74 7.24
N PRO A 162 -9.04 3.47 6.54
CA PRO A 162 -7.65 3.53 6.96
C PRO A 162 -7.45 4.38 8.22
N LEU A 163 -6.46 4.01 9.03
CA LEU A 163 -5.97 4.83 10.13
C LEU A 163 -4.91 5.79 9.60
N VAL A 164 -5.16 7.10 9.67
CA VAL A 164 -4.14 8.11 9.37
C VAL A 164 -3.42 8.47 10.67
N LEU A 165 -2.16 8.04 10.82
CA LEU A 165 -1.40 8.13 12.06
C LEU A 165 0.04 8.54 11.78
N LYS A 166 0.66 9.32 12.67
CA LYS A 166 2.11 9.60 12.61
C LYS A 166 2.87 8.36 13.08
N VAL A 167 3.32 7.52 12.14
CA VAL A 167 4.03 6.25 12.42
C VAL A 167 5.51 6.30 12.06
N THR A 168 5.95 7.41 11.47
CA THR A 168 7.33 7.67 11.05
C THR A 168 8.01 8.69 11.97
N GLY A 169 9.34 8.62 12.09
CA GLY A 169 10.16 9.54 12.89
C GLY A 169 11.56 9.04 13.16
#